data_AF-A0A3M1T6E6-F1
#
_entry.id   AF-A0A3M1T6E6-F1
#
_cell.length_a   1.000
_cell.length_b   1.000
_cell.length_c   1.000
_cell.angle_alpha   90.00
_cell.angle_beta   90.00
_cell.angle_gamma   90.00
#
_symmetry.space_group_name_H-M   'P 1'
#
loop_
_entity.id
_entity.type
_entity.pdbx_description
1 polymer ?
#
loop_
_entity_poly.entity_id
_entity_poly.type
_entity_poly.pdbx_seq_one_letter_code
_entity_poly.pdbx_strand_id
1 'polypeptide(L)'
;MNAHKLNYFLPAIFVTFSATPVVSQIVPANDGTNTQVIHNGNQFDIQGGQLSGDGANLFHSFQQFGVDTGQTANFISNPNIDNIFGNVNGGNPSIINGMLQVSGGNSNLYLINPAGIFFGENASLNVPADFTATTATGIGFENNSWFDALGSNNWADLVGNPHSFDFANTQPGAIVNQGYLAVPVGQNLGLLGGTVANTGTLSAPAGNLTLAAVPGENLVRLGAVGNVLSLEMSPHTGGENSGLQPLQLPELLTGGGVQNASQITTNPDGTISLAGSGVRINPQTGDAIATGELTVGSQGVPGETPTIQVLGNRVALLGANVDASGTDGGGNIFLGGDFQG
;
A
#
# COMPACT_ATOMS: atom_id res chain seq x y z
N MET A 1 -74.24 -6.68 41.94
CA MET A 1 -72.81 -6.97 42.13
C MET A 1 -72.21 -7.21 40.75
N ASN A 2 -71.61 -6.17 40.16
CA ASN A 2 -71.08 -6.20 38.79
C ASN A 2 -69.61 -6.65 38.82
N ALA A 3 -69.27 -7.69 38.05
CA ALA A 3 -67.90 -8.14 37.85
C ALA A 3 -67.32 -7.46 36.60
N HIS A 4 -66.31 -6.59 36.79
CA HIS A 4 -65.50 -6.06 35.70
C HIS A 4 -64.38 -7.07 35.37
N LYS A 5 -64.39 -7.62 34.15
CA LYS A 5 -63.24 -8.34 33.58
C LYS A 5 -62.27 -7.33 32.97
N LEU A 6 -61.02 -7.34 33.42
CA LEU A 6 -59.94 -6.51 32.92
C LEU A 6 -59.09 -7.35 31.95
N ASN A 7 -59.17 -7.06 30.64
CA ASN A 7 -58.32 -7.67 29.63
C ASN A 7 -57.00 -6.89 29.53
N TYR A 8 -55.87 -7.55 29.76
CA TYR A 8 -54.54 -7.00 29.50
C TYR A 8 -54.11 -7.34 28.06
N PHE A 9 -53.92 -6.30 27.24
CA PHE A 9 -53.25 -6.40 25.94
C PHE A 9 -51.75 -6.11 26.15
N LEU A 10 -50.88 -7.07 25.85
CA LEU A 10 -49.43 -6.90 25.78
C LEU A 10 -49.05 -6.56 24.33
N PRO A 11 -48.38 -5.43 24.04
CA PRO A 11 -47.91 -5.16 22.69
C PRO A 11 -46.63 -5.97 22.42
N ALA A 12 -46.63 -6.77 21.35
CA ALA A 12 -45.42 -7.42 20.85
C ALA A 12 -44.57 -6.38 20.12
N ILE A 13 -43.39 -6.06 20.67
CA ILE A 13 -42.40 -5.21 20.02
C ILE A 13 -41.65 -6.09 19.00
N PHE A 14 -41.96 -5.90 17.71
CA PHE A 14 -41.16 -6.45 16.62
C PHE A 14 -39.95 -5.54 16.39
N VAL A 15 -38.76 -6.03 16.78
CA VAL A 15 -37.49 -5.40 16.42
C VAL A 15 -37.14 -5.87 15.01
N THR A 16 -37.33 -5.01 14.02
CA THR A 16 -36.87 -5.25 12.65
C THR A 16 -35.38 -4.91 12.57
N PHE A 17 -34.53 -5.92 12.46
CA PHE A 17 -33.12 -5.77 12.12
C PHE A 17 -33.02 -5.40 10.63
N SER A 18 -32.83 -4.11 10.34
CA SER A 18 -32.44 -3.68 9.00
C SER A 18 -30.95 -3.95 8.82
N ALA A 19 -30.61 -5.11 8.28
CA ALA A 19 -29.26 -5.35 7.76
C ALA A 19 -29.09 -4.48 6.51
N THR A 20 -28.37 -3.36 6.63
CA THR A 20 -27.87 -2.65 5.46
C THR A 20 -26.92 -3.58 4.72
N PRO A 21 -27.07 -3.81 3.40
CA PRO A 21 -26.13 -4.62 2.66
C PRO A 21 -24.73 -3.99 2.80
N VAL A 22 -23.80 -4.74 3.37
CA VAL A 22 -22.37 -4.39 3.32
C VAL A 22 -22.00 -4.47 1.84
N VAL A 23 -21.73 -3.33 1.22
CA VAL A 23 -21.09 -3.29 -0.09
C VAL A 23 -19.74 -3.98 0.08
N SER A 24 -19.51 -5.08 -0.64
CA SER A 24 -18.25 -5.82 -0.58
C SER A 24 -17.07 -4.86 -0.83
N GLN A 25 -16.12 -4.80 0.11
CA GLN A 25 -14.99 -3.87 0.05
C GLN A 25 -13.87 -4.34 -0.88
N ILE A 26 -13.82 -5.66 -1.13
CA ILE A 26 -12.90 -6.29 -2.08
C ILE A 26 -13.75 -6.87 -3.21
N VAL A 27 -13.54 -6.36 -4.42
CA VAL A 27 -14.28 -6.75 -5.61
C VAL A 27 -13.27 -7.19 -6.66
N PRO A 28 -13.20 -8.49 -7.01
CA PRO A 28 -12.34 -8.98 -8.09
C PRO A 28 -12.62 -8.26 -9.41
N ALA A 29 -11.58 -8.00 -10.19
CA ALA A 29 -11.72 -7.49 -11.53
C ALA A 29 -12.17 -8.61 -12.50
N ASN A 30 -12.95 -8.23 -13.52
CA ASN A 30 -13.35 -9.12 -14.61
C ASN A 30 -12.45 -8.90 -15.83
N ASP A 31 -11.15 -9.17 -15.68
CA ASP A 31 -10.10 -8.86 -16.66
C ASP A 31 -9.29 -10.10 -17.09
N GLY A 32 -9.80 -11.30 -16.78
CA GLY A 32 -9.12 -12.56 -17.09
C GLY A 32 -8.11 -13.00 -16.03
N THR A 33 -7.89 -12.23 -14.97
CA THR A 33 -7.02 -12.65 -13.85
C THR A 33 -7.63 -13.80 -13.04
N ASN A 34 -8.96 -14.01 -13.12
CA ASN A 34 -9.68 -15.06 -12.40
C ASN A 34 -9.42 -15.04 -10.88
N THR A 35 -9.31 -13.83 -10.32
CA THR A 35 -9.19 -13.63 -8.87
C THR A 35 -10.51 -14.01 -8.20
N GLN A 36 -10.42 -14.76 -7.11
CA GLN A 36 -11.55 -15.18 -6.31
C GLN A 36 -11.38 -14.66 -4.89
N VAL A 37 -12.47 -14.15 -4.32
CA VAL A 37 -12.52 -13.67 -2.94
C VAL A 37 -13.57 -14.48 -2.21
N ILE A 38 -13.14 -15.29 -1.25
CA ILE A 38 -14.00 -16.08 -0.38
C ILE A 38 -14.11 -15.36 0.95
N HIS A 39 -15.33 -14.95 1.29
CA HIS A 39 -15.60 -14.26 2.54
C HIS A 39 -15.98 -15.26 3.65
N ASN A 40 -15.23 -15.23 4.76
CA ASN A 40 -15.47 -16.02 5.95
C ASN A 40 -15.40 -15.16 7.22
N GLY A 41 -16.56 -14.74 7.73
CA GLY A 41 -16.61 -13.86 8.89
C GLY A 41 -16.04 -12.49 8.58
N ASN A 42 -14.88 -12.15 9.15
CA ASN A 42 -14.17 -10.90 8.87
C ASN A 42 -12.94 -11.11 7.96
N GLN A 43 -12.70 -12.34 7.51
CA GLN A 43 -11.57 -12.68 6.66
C GLN A 43 -12.02 -12.82 5.21
N PHE A 44 -11.24 -12.26 4.30
CA PHE A 44 -11.38 -12.36 2.85
C PHE A 44 -10.20 -13.16 2.33
N ASP A 45 -10.43 -14.44 2.03
CA ASP A 45 -9.42 -15.30 1.42
C ASP A 45 -9.37 -15.05 -0.09
N ILE A 46 -8.22 -14.57 -0.55
CA ILE A 46 -7.93 -14.23 -1.94
C ILE A 46 -7.17 -15.41 -2.55
N GLN A 47 -7.77 -16.02 -3.57
CA GLN A 47 -7.22 -17.19 -4.26
C GLN A 47 -7.51 -17.13 -5.77
N GLY A 48 -7.15 -18.19 -6.51
CA GLY A 48 -7.20 -18.18 -7.97
C GLY A 48 -6.03 -17.37 -8.51
N GLY A 49 -6.29 -16.43 -9.43
CA GLY A 49 -5.24 -15.60 -10.03
C GLY A 49 -4.65 -16.20 -11.31
N GLN A 50 -3.62 -15.53 -11.83
CA GLN A 50 -2.82 -15.99 -12.97
C GLN A 50 -1.37 -16.16 -12.57
N LEU A 51 -0.72 -17.21 -13.09
CA LEU A 51 0.69 -17.48 -12.84
C LEU A 51 1.54 -16.99 -14.01
N SER A 52 2.76 -16.57 -13.70
CA SER A 52 3.81 -16.41 -14.70
C SER A 52 4.21 -17.73 -15.34
N GLY A 53 4.94 -17.67 -16.46
CA GLY A 53 5.37 -18.86 -17.20
C GLY A 53 6.29 -19.80 -16.42
N ASP A 54 7.04 -19.28 -15.45
CA ASP A 54 7.87 -20.03 -14.50
C ASP A 54 7.11 -20.47 -13.24
N GLY A 55 5.88 -19.98 -13.04
CA GLY A 55 5.04 -20.27 -11.90
C GLY A 55 5.41 -19.54 -10.61
N ALA A 56 6.41 -18.65 -10.62
CA ALA A 56 6.91 -17.98 -9.41
C ALA A 56 6.13 -16.72 -9.02
N ASN A 57 5.44 -16.08 -9.98
CA ASN A 57 4.67 -14.86 -9.76
C ASN A 57 3.17 -15.15 -9.87
N LEU A 58 2.41 -14.77 -8.84
CA LEU A 58 0.96 -14.91 -8.78
C LEU A 58 0.28 -13.55 -8.84
N PHE A 59 -0.53 -13.34 -9.88
CA PHE A 59 -1.23 -12.09 -10.14
C PHE A 59 -2.70 -12.19 -9.74
N HIS A 60 -3.14 -11.20 -8.96
CA HIS A 60 -4.53 -10.93 -8.60
C HIS A 60 -4.92 -9.53 -9.07
N SER A 61 -6.19 -9.36 -9.42
CA SER A 61 -6.71 -8.08 -9.88
C SER A 61 -8.09 -7.79 -9.30
N PHE A 62 -8.30 -6.52 -8.94
CA PHE A 62 -9.45 -6.02 -8.22
C PHE A 62 -9.97 -4.73 -8.86
N GLN A 63 -11.30 -4.64 -8.99
CA GLN A 63 -11.96 -3.38 -9.28
C GLN A 63 -11.94 -2.46 -8.05
N GLN A 64 -12.10 -3.03 -6.86
CA GLN A 64 -12.05 -2.31 -5.59
C GLN A 64 -11.33 -3.16 -4.57
N PHE A 65 -10.50 -2.52 -3.76
CA PHE A 65 -9.78 -3.18 -2.69
C PHE A 65 -9.68 -2.26 -1.49
N GLY A 66 -10.44 -2.56 -0.46
CA GLY A 66 -10.25 -1.99 0.87
C GLY A 66 -10.42 -3.06 1.94
N VAL A 67 -9.94 -2.75 3.13
CA VAL A 67 -10.01 -3.63 4.30
C VAL A 67 -10.39 -2.80 5.52
N ASP A 68 -11.55 -3.03 6.11
CA ASP A 68 -12.01 -2.28 7.27
C ASP A 68 -11.36 -2.78 8.57
N THR A 69 -11.55 -2.01 9.65
CA THR A 69 -11.07 -2.38 10.98
C THR A 69 -11.65 -3.70 11.44
N GLY A 70 -10.77 -4.58 11.93
CA GLY A 70 -11.12 -5.93 12.35
C GLY A 70 -11.30 -6.92 11.20
N GLN A 71 -11.12 -6.49 9.95
CA GLN A 71 -11.08 -7.37 8.78
C GLN A 71 -9.65 -7.79 8.42
N THR A 72 -9.55 -8.87 7.66
CA THR A 72 -8.28 -9.39 7.14
C THR A 72 -8.43 -9.73 5.66
N ALA A 73 -7.59 -9.16 4.81
CA ALA A 73 -7.40 -9.64 3.45
C ALA A 73 -6.23 -10.63 3.44
N ASN A 74 -6.52 -11.90 3.19
CA ASN A 74 -5.55 -12.99 3.25
C ASN A 74 -5.28 -13.53 1.84
N PHE A 75 -4.09 -13.25 1.31
CA PHE A 75 -3.62 -13.82 0.05
C PHE A 75 -3.14 -15.25 0.28
N ILE A 76 -3.80 -16.20 -0.40
CA ILE A 76 -3.46 -17.62 -0.32
C ILE A 76 -2.35 -17.93 -1.31
N SER A 77 -1.18 -18.27 -0.78
CA SER A 77 0.01 -18.63 -1.52
C SER A 77 0.31 -20.14 -1.45
N ASN A 78 1.41 -20.55 -2.06
CA ASN A 78 2.03 -21.85 -1.88
C ASN A 78 3.58 -21.73 -1.93
N PRO A 79 4.35 -22.78 -1.56
CA PRO A 79 5.80 -22.70 -1.50
C PRO A 79 6.53 -22.46 -2.83
N ASN A 80 5.85 -22.55 -3.98
CA ASN A 80 6.44 -22.27 -5.29
C ASN A 80 6.24 -20.81 -5.73
N ILE A 81 5.45 -20.02 -4.98
CA ILE A 81 5.20 -18.61 -5.30
C ILE A 81 6.21 -17.75 -4.54
N ASP A 82 7.01 -16.99 -5.28
CA ASP A 82 7.95 -16.03 -4.73
C ASP A 82 7.29 -14.67 -4.55
N ASN A 83 6.43 -14.25 -5.48
CA ASN A 83 5.80 -12.92 -5.45
C ASN A 83 4.29 -13.00 -5.72
N ILE A 84 3.52 -12.25 -4.92
CA ILE A 84 2.09 -12.04 -5.12
C ILE A 84 1.86 -10.58 -5.49
N PHE A 85 1.11 -10.34 -6.56
CA PHE A 85 0.74 -9.01 -7.03
C PHE A 85 -0.76 -8.82 -6.87
N GLY A 86 -1.18 -7.93 -5.97
CA GLY A 86 -2.57 -7.49 -5.83
C GLY A 86 -2.76 -6.15 -6.54
N ASN A 87 -3.30 -6.18 -7.76
CA ASN A 87 -3.53 -4.98 -8.56
C ASN A 87 -4.95 -4.44 -8.41
N VAL A 88 -5.10 -3.12 -8.33
CA VAL A 88 -6.39 -2.43 -8.30
C VAL A 88 -6.52 -1.53 -9.51
N ASN A 89 -7.42 -1.88 -10.42
CA ASN A 89 -7.57 -1.19 -11.72
C ASN A 89 -8.89 -0.41 -11.84
N GLY A 90 -9.69 -0.33 -10.78
CA GLY A 90 -10.99 0.33 -10.85
C GLY A 90 -11.02 1.83 -10.64
N GLY A 91 -9.86 2.48 -10.58
CA GLY A 91 -9.71 3.94 -10.54
C GLY A 91 -10.01 4.61 -9.20
N ASN A 92 -10.34 3.85 -8.15
CA ASN A 92 -10.54 4.37 -6.80
C ASN A 92 -9.34 4.01 -5.91
N PRO A 93 -8.94 4.89 -4.97
CA PRO A 93 -7.90 4.57 -4.00
C PRO A 93 -8.27 3.38 -3.10
N SER A 94 -7.26 2.66 -2.65
CA SER A 94 -7.42 1.58 -1.66
C SER A 94 -7.42 2.16 -0.25
N ILE A 95 -8.49 1.91 0.50
CA ILE A 95 -8.59 2.28 1.92
C ILE A 95 -8.41 1.03 2.77
N ILE A 96 -7.26 0.93 3.46
CA ILE A 96 -6.87 -0.22 4.26
C ILE A 96 -6.75 0.24 5.70
N ASN A 97 -7.69 -0.16 6.54
CA ASN A 97 -7.73 0.12 7.98
C ASN A 97 -7.88 -1.18 8.78
N GLY A 98 -7.36 -2.29 8.24
CA GLY A 98 -7.33 -3.63 8.84
C GLY A 98 -6.06 -4.38 8.45
N MET A 99 -6.07 -5.72 8.50
CA MET A 99 -4.87 -6.52 8.30
C MET A 99 -4.70 -7.00 6.85
N LEU A 100 -3.51 -6.84 6.28
CA LEU A 100 -3.09 -7.59 5.10
C LEU A 100 -2.28 -8.81 5.55
N GLN A 101 -2.61 -9.97 5.00
CA GLN A 101 -1.96 -11.23 5.36
C GLN A 101 -1.58 -12.04 4.12
N VAL A 102 -0.46 -12.76 4.19
CA VAL A 102 -0.13 -13.84 3.26
C VAL A 102 -0.01 -15.14 4.03
N SER A 103 -0.60 -16.22 3.51
CA SER A 103 -0.53 -17.55 4.12
C SER A 103 -0.23 -18.63 3.08
N GLY A 104 0.29 -19.79 3.52
CA GLY A 104 0.55 -20.94 2.66
C GLY A 104 1.90 -20.96 1.92
N GLY A 105 2.67 -19.87 1.98
CA GLY A 105 4.01 -19.77 1.37
C GLY A 105 4.87 -18.69 2.04
N ASN A 106 6.08 -18.48 1.52
CA ASN A 106 7.01 -17.43 1.96
C ASN A 106 7.16 -16.36 0.87
N SER A 107 6.03 -15.84 0.40
CA SER A 107 5.98 -14.95 -0.77
C SER A 107 6.02 -13.48 -0.37
N ASN A 108 6.65 -12.68 -1.21
CA ASN A 108 6.56 -11.22 -1.17
C ASN A 108 5.16 -10.76 -1.58
N LEU A 109 4.71 -9.62 -1.07
CA LEU A 109 3.44 -9.01 -1.45
C LEU A 109 3.64 -7.62 -2.06
N TYR A 110 3.20 -7.47 -3.30
CA TYR A 110 3.11 -6.20 -4.03
C TYR A 110 1.65 -5.77 -4.11
N LEU A 111 1.30 -4.66 -3.44
CA LEU A 111 0.00 -4.02 -3.58
C LEU A 111 0.11 -2.83 -4.53
N ILE A 112 -0.66 -2.86 -5.62
CA ILE A 112 -0.56 -1.89 -6.71
C ILE A 112 -1.90 -1.19 -6.86
N ASN A 113 -1.92 0.14 -6.73
CA ASN A 113 -3.09 0.93 -7.06
C ASN A 113 -2.67 2.31 -7.58
N PRO A 114 -2.71 2.53 -8.91
CA PRO A 114 -2.37 3.82 -9.51
C PRO A 114 -3.20 5.00 -9.01
N ALA A 115 -4.42 4.75 -8.48
CA ALA A 115 -5.29 5.79 -7.94
C ALA A 115 -4.92 6.23 -6.51
N GLY A 116 -4.04 5.49 -5.82
CA GLY A 116 -3.56 5.80 -4.48
C GLY A 116 -3.90 4.75 -3.42
N ILE A 117 -3.21 4.81 -2.29
CA ILE A 117 -3.36 3.86 -1.18
C ILE A 117 -3.33 4.62 0.14
N PHE A 118 -4.31 4.37 1.00
CA PHE A 118 -4.39 4.91 2.35
C PHE A 118 -4.40 3.78 3.37
N PHE A 119 -3.35 3.69 4.18
CA PHE A 119 -3.27 2.84 5.36
C PHE A 119 -3.69 3.64 6.59
N GLY A 120 -4.87 3.32 7.14
CA GLY A 120 -5.41 3.94 8.34
C GLY A 120 -4.73 3.45 9.63
N GLU A 121 -5.12 4.03 10.76
CA GLU A 121 -4.50 3.80 12.07
C GLU A 121 -4.50 2.34 12.54
N ASN A 122 -5.46 1.53 12.06
CA ASN A 122 -5.57 0.11 12.41
C ASN A 122 -4.97 -0.80 11.33
N ALA A 123 -4.31 -0.23 10.31
CA ALA A 123 -3.66 -1.01 9.27
C ALA A 123 -2.45 -1.75 9.83
N SER A 124 -2.35 -3.05 9.52
CA SER A 124 -1.22 -3.89 9.92
C SER A 124 -0.88 -4.93 8.86
N LEU A 125 0.36 -5.43 8.93
CA LEU A 125 0.84 -6.50 8.06
C LEU A 125 1.07 -7.79 8.87
N ASN A 126 0.67 -8.92 8.28
CA ASN A 126 1.07 -10.26 8.69
C ASN A 126 1.58 -11.01 7.44
N VAL A 127 2.77 -10.64 7.01
CA VAL A 127 3.41 -11.14 5.79
C VAL A 127 4.71 -11.89 6.13
N PRO A 128 5.06 -12.96 5.40
CA PRO A 128 6.23 -13.78 5.71
C PRO A 128 7.53 -13.21 5.12
N ALA A 129 7.46 -12.36 4.10
CA ALA A 129 8.59 -11.82 3.35
C ALA A 129 8.40 -10.32 3.06
N ASP A 130 8.95 -9.81 1.94
CA ASP A 130 8.94 -8.39 1.60
C ASP A 130 7.51 -7.87 1.33
N PHE A 131 7.31 -6.58 1.64
CA PHE A 131 6.08 -5.86 1.30
C PHE A 131 6.39 -4.60 0.50
N THR A 132 5.72 -4.45 -0.64
CA THR A 132 5.79 -3.22 -1.45
C THR A 132 4.37 -2.72 -1.75
N ALA A 133 4.10 -1.46 -1.45
CA ALA A 133 2.92 -0.75 -1.93
C ALA A 133 3.33 0.31 -2.95
N THR A 134 2.66 0.34 -4.10
CA THR A 134 3.03 1.25 -5.19
C THR A 134 1.83 1.85 -5.93
N THR A 135 1.99 3.07 -6.41
CA THR A 135 1.05 3.73 -7.35
C THR A 135 1.59 3.78 -8.78
N ALA A 136 2.66 3.04 -9.06
CA ALA A 136 3.18 2.87 -10.40
C ALA A 136 2.11 2.24 -11.31
N THR A 137 2.12 2.62 -12.58
CA THR A 137 1.24 2.04 -13.62
C THR A 137 1.85 0.80 -14.26
N GLY A 138 3.16 0.58 -14.11
CA GLY A 138 3.80 -0.62 -14.62
C GLY A 138 4.94 -1.14 -13.75
N ILE A 139 5.22 -2.44 -13.90
CA ILE A 139 6.33 -3.12 -13.23
C ILE A 139 7.13 -3.90 -14.28
N GLY A 140 8.45 -3.68 -14.30
CA GLY A 140 9.35 -4.34 -15.24
C GLY A 140 9.86 -5.67 -14.69
N PHE A 141 9.91 -6.67 -15.57
CA PHE A 141 10.38 -8.03 -15.34
C PHE A 141 11.52 -8.39 -16.31
N GLU A 142 12.06 -9.60 -16.19
CA GLU A 142 13.10 -10.10 -17.09
C GLU A 142 12.69 -10.01 -18.57
N ASN A 143 13.68 -10.08 -19.46
CA ASN A 143 13.48 -10.03 -20.92
C ASN A 143 12.73 -8.78 -21.42
N ASN A 144 12.77 -7.71 -20.65
CA ASN A 144 12.08 -6.45 -20.95
C ASN A 144 10.55 -6.61 -21.06
N SER A 145 10.00 -7.57 -20.33
CA SER A 145 8.56 -7.77 -20.14
C SER A 145 8.02 -6.77 -19.11
N TRP A 146 6.76 -6.38 -19.27
CA TRP A 146 6.11 -5.37 -18.44
C TRP A 146 4.73 -5.80 -17.99
N PHE A 147 4.51 -5.71 -16.68
CA PHE A 147 3.18 -5.67 -16.11
C PHE A 147 2.60 -4.27 -16.31
N ASP A 148 1.35 -4.19 -16.77
CA ASP A 148 0.54 -2.99 -16.89
C ASP A 148 -0.64 -3.08 -15.91
N ALA A 149 -0.69 -2.16 -14.95
CA ALA A 149 -1.71 -2.12 -13.91
C ALA A 149 -3.11 -1.79 -14.44
N LEU A 150 -3.23 -1.17 -15.62
CA LEU A 150 -4.48 -0.61 -16.15
C LEU A 150 -4.83 -1.18 -17.53
N GLY A 151 -3.88 -1.86 -18.17
CA GLY A 151 -4.02 -2.50 -19.46
C GLY A 151 -4.12 -4.02 -19.41
N SER A 152 -3.82 -4.63 -20.55
CA SER A 152 -3.80 -6.09 -20.72
C SER A 152 -2.40 -6.64 -20.50
N ASN A 153 -2.31 -7.80 -19.86
CA ASN A 153 -1.03 -8.43 -19.55
C ASN A 153 -0.87 -9.78 -20.24
N ASN A 154 0.35 -10.08 -20.69
CA ASN A 154 0.74 -11.45 -21.03
C ASN A 154 1.44 -12.08 -19.81
N TRP A 155 0.64 -12.72 -18.94
CA TRP A 155 1.13 -13.29 -17.68
C TRP A 155 2.32 -14.22 -17.86
N ALA A 156 2.33 -15.03 -18.92
CA ALA A 156 3.40 -15.99 -19.20
C ALA A 156 4.79 -15.34 -19.33
N ASP A 157 4.86 -14.06 -19.73
CA ASP A 157 6.11 -13.35 -19.98
C ASP A 157 6.62 -12.60 -18.72
N LEU A 158 5.81 -12.51 -17.65
CA LEU A 158 6.14 -11.80 -16.41
C LEU A 158 6.90 -12.70 -15.43
N VAL A 159 8.06 -13.19 -15.88
CA VAL A 159 8.91 -14.14 -15.14
C VAL A 159 10.04 -13.44 -14.38
N GLY A 160 10.57 -14.13 -13.37
CA GLY A 160 11.62 -13.58 -12.50
C GLY A 160 11.14 -12.47 -11.57
N ASN A 161 12.10 -11.72 -11.00
CA ASN A 161 11.79 -10.69 -10.01
C ASN A 161 11.50 -9.31 -10.63
N PRO A 162 10.60 -8.51 -10.02
CA PRO A 162 10.46 -7.10 -10.33
C PRO A 162 11.79 -6.35 -10.22
N HIS A 163 12.13 -5.55 -11.23
CA HIS A 163 13.34 -4.73 -11.21
C HIS A 163 13.09 -3.24 -11.47
N SER A 164 11.88 -2.86 -11.85
CA SER A 164 11.56 -1.46 -12.10
C SER A 164 10.08 -1.13 -11.93
N PHE A 165 9.79 0.13 -11.61
CA PHE A 165 8.44 0.69 -11.50
C PHE A 165 8.27 1.89 -12.42
N ASP A 166 7.28 1.83 -13.30
CA ASP A 166 6.97 2.90 -14.25
C ASP A 166 5.83 3.77 -13.73
N PHE A 167 6.11 5.05 -13.55
CA PHE A 167 5.15 6.07 -13.14
C PHE A 167 4.72 6.86 -14.38
N ALA A 168 4.02 6.22 -15.32
CA ALA A 168 3.69 6.82 -16.62
C ALA A 168 2.66 7.96 -16.53
N ASN A 169 1.82 7.96 -15.49
CA ASN A 169 0.87 9.05 -15.26
C ASN A 169 1.61 10.34 -14.91
N THR A 170 1.18 11.47 -15.49
CA THR A 170 1.72 12.81 -15.15
C THR A 170 1.52 13.16 -13.69
N GLN A 171 0.45 12.64 -13.08
CA GLN A 171 0.12 12.83 -11.67
C GLN A 171 -0.18 11.46 -11.03
N PRO A 172 0.86 10.73 -10.59
CA PRO A 172 0.66 9.44 -9.93
C PRO A 172 -0.02 9.61 -8.57
N GLY A 173 -0.76 8.58 -8.14
CA GLY A 173 -1.49 8.62 -6.88
C GLY A 173 -0.61 8.76 -5.63
N ALA A 174 -1.22 9.17 -4.52
CA ALA A 174 -0.55 9.28 -3.23
C ALA A 174 -0.60 7.97 -2.43
N ILE A 175 0.41 7.75 -1.59
CA ILE A 175 0.41 6.74 -0.53
C ILE A 175 0.46 7.45 0.83
N VAL A 176 -0.45 7.08 1.72
CA VAL A 176 -0.46 7.57 3.10
C VAL A 176 -0.40 6.40 4.08
N ASN A 177 0.50 6.46 5.05
CA ASN A 177 0.51 5.54 6.19
C ASN A 177 0.23 6.25 7.52
N GLN A 178 -0.76 5.75 8.23
CA GLN A 178 -1.08 6.08 9.62
C GLN A 178 -1.03 4.86 10.54
N GLY A 179 -0.90 3.66 9.97
CA GLY A 179 -0.89 2.40 10.70
C GLY A 179 0.50 1.94 11.13
N TYR A 180 0.56 0.70 11.57
CA TYR A 180 1.80 0.01 11.94
C TYR A 180 2.12 -1.04 10.87
N LEU A 181 2.98 -0.67 9.92
CA LEU A 181 3.41 -1.59 8.86
C LEU A 181 4.79 -2.13 9.21
N ALA A 182 4.86 -3.43 9.50
CA ALA A 182 6.09 -4.09 9.87
C ALA A 182 6.27 -5.38 9.07
N VAL A 183 7.48 -5.61 8.59
CA VAL A 183 7.89 -6.87 7.96
C VAL A 183 8.81 -7.66 8.90
N PRO A 184 8.97 -8.98 8.69
CA PRO A 184 9.88 -9.79 9.48
C PRO A 184 11.35 -9.33 9.38
N VAL A 185 12.18 -9.85 10.29
CA VAL A 185 13.61 -9.53 10.33
C VAL A 185 14.28 -9.91 9.00
N GLY A 186 15.10 -8.99 8.47
CA GLY A 186 15.84 -9.17 7.21
C GLY A 186 14.98 -9.02 5.95
N GLN A 187 13.71 -8.64 6.08
CA GLN A 187 12.81 -8.37 4.95
C GLN A 187 12.70 -6.87 4.68
N ASN A 188 12.24 -6.53 3.48
CA ASN A 188 12.17 -5.16 2.97
C ASN A 188 10.73 -4.62 3.00
N LEU A 189 10.60 -3.33 3.27
CA LEU A 189 9.35 -2.59 3.20
C LEU A 189 9.51 -1.38 2.27
N GLY A 190 8.71 -1.33 1.21
CA GLY A 190 8.73 -0.26 0.21
C GLY A 190 7.38 0.43 0.04
N LEU A 191 7.35 1.76 0.11
CA LEU A 191 6.22 2.61 -0.29
C LEU A 191 6.67 3.53 -1.43
N LEU A 192 6.16 3.31 -2.64
CA LEU A 192 6.54 4.05 -3.84
C LEU A 192 5.31 4.73 -4.46
N GLY A 193 5.19 6.04 -4.34
CA GLY A 193 3.99 6.78 -4.76
C GLY A 193 4.32 8.08 -5.47
N GLY A 194 3.34 8.70 -6.13
CA GLY A 194 3.46 10.07 -6.62
C GLY A 194 3.71 11.08 -5.50
N THR A 195 3.12 10.82 -4.34
CA THR A 195 3.41 11.49 -3.07
C THR A 195 3.40 10.41 -2.00
N VAL A 196 4.32 10.45 -1.04
CA VAL A 196 4.34 9.49 0.06
C VAL A 196 4.33 10.23 1.39
N ALA A 197 3.35 9.94 2.25
CA ALA A 197 3.23 10.54 3.57
C ALA A 197 3.17 9.45 4.66
N ASN A 198 4.13 9.45 5.59
CA ASN A 198 4.13 8.58 6.76
C ASN A 198 3.91 9.36 8.06
N THR A 199 2.87 8.98 8.80
CA THR A 199 2.57 9.47 10.16
C THR A 199 2.44 8.35 11.17
N GLY A 200 2.33 7.11 10.71
CA GLY A 200 2.39 5.91 11.56
C GLY A 200 3.82 5.40 11.73
N THR A 201 3.94 4.08 11.89
CA THR A 201 5.22 3.40 12.04
C THR A 201 5.49 2.50 10.85
N LEU A 202 6.72 2.58 10.32
CA LEU A 202 7.26 1.64 9.35
C LEU A 202 8.48 0.96 9.97
N SER A 203 8.46 -0.37 9.98
CA SER A 203 9.48 -1.21 10.63
C SER A 203 9.97 -2.33 9.71
N ALA A 204 11.28 -2.36 9.44
CA ALA A 204 11.94 -3.43 8.69
C ALA A 204 13.25 -3.83 9.40
N PRO A 205 13.18 -4.52 10.56
CA PRO A 205 14.35 -4.79 11.39
C PRO A 205 15.41 -5.58 10.62
N ALA A 206 16.65 -5.11 10.63
CA ALA A 206 17.76 -5.70 9.86
C ALA A 206 17.55 -5.79 8.34
N GLY A 207 16.48 -5.20 7.80
CA GLY A 207 16.19 -5.15 6.36
C GLY A 207 16.29 -3.74 5.81
N ASN A 208 15.61 -3.49 4.68
CA ASN A 208 15.59 -2.17 4.04
C ASN A 208 14.20 -1.54 4.09
N LEU A 209 14.18 -0.23 4.34
CA LEU A 209 12.99 0.58 4.36
C LEU A 209 13.10 1.67 3.29
N THR A 210 12.17 1.68 2.34
CA THR A 210 12.15 2.67 1.25
C THR A 210 10.83 3.43 1.22
N LEU A 211 10.89 4.75 1.32
CA LEU A 211 9.81 5.68 1.04
C LEU A 211 10.25 6.52 -0.15
N ALA A 212 9.64 6.32 -1.32
CA ALA A 212 10.01 7.02 -2.54
C ALA A 212 8.81 7.77 -3.12
N ALA A 213 8.90 9.10 -3.15
CA ALA A 213 7.98 9.96 -3.86
C ALA A 213 8.52 10.22 -5.28
N VAL A 214 7.79 9.72 -6.28
CA VAL A 214 8.24 9.66 -7.66
C VAL A 214 7.39 10.60 -8.50
N PRO A 215 7.96 11.63 -9.14
CA PRO A 215 7.22 12.47 -10.06
C PRO A 215 6.65 11.63 -11.22
N GLY A 216 5.55 12.09 -11.81
CA GLY A 216 5.01 11.46 -13.01
C GLY A 216 5.99 11.47 -14.17
N GLU A 217 5.79 10.58 -15.14
CA GLU A 217 6.65 10.39 -16.31
C GLU A 217 8.09 10.00 -15.94
N ASN A 218 8.26 9.18 -14.89
CA ASN A 218 9.56 8.68 -14.45
C ASN A 218 9.56 7.16 -14.27
N LEU A 219 10.75 6.60 -14.37
CA LEU A 219 11.04 5.19 -14.15
C LEU A 219 11.94 5.03 -12.92
N VAL A 220 11.56 4.17 -11.99
CA VAL A 220 12.39 3.79 -10.84
C VAL A 220 13.00 2.43 -11.11
N ARG A 221 14.32 2.31 -10.98
CA ARG A 221 15.02 1.01 -11.02
C ARG A 221 15.39 0.55 -9.63
N LEU A 222 15.16 -0.72 -9.36
CA LEU A 222 15.62 -1.40 -8.16
C LEU A 222 17.04 -1.94 -8.36
N GLY A 223 17.86 -1.85 -7.32
CA GLY A 223 19.12 -2.58 -7.18
C GLY A 223 18.89 -3.98 -6.63
N ALA A 224 19.95 -4.79 -6.58
CA ALA A 224 19.92 -6.21 -6.24
C ALA A 224 19.42 -6.56 -4.80
N VAL A 225 19.03 -5.56 -3.99
CA VAL A 225 18.62 -5.72 -2.58
C VAL A 225 17.34 -4.93 -2.28
N GLY A 226 16.48 -4.68 -3.28
CA GLY A 226 15.23 -3.91 -3.10
C GLY A 226 15.42 -2.40 -2.90
N ASN A 227 16.67 -1.92 -2.93
CA ASN A 227 17.00 -0.49 -2.85
C ASN A 227 16.67 0.22 -4.18
N VAL A 228 16.25 1.48 -4.12
CA VAL A 228 16.15 2.31 -5.34
C VAL A 228 17.56 2.63 -5.83
N LEU A 229 17.92 2.15 -7.01
CA LEU A 229 19.25 2.32 -7.59
C LEU A 229 19.35 3.62 -8.38
N SER A 230 18.30 3.97 -9.11
CA SER A 230 18.26 5.18 -9.94
C SER A 230 16.83 5.56 -10.28
N LEU A 231 16.57 6.87 -10.36
CA LEU A 231 15.41 7.43 -11.06
C LEU A 231 15.83 7.85 -12.46
N GLU A 232 15.15 7.32 -13.48
CA GLU A 232 15.33 7.67 -14.88
C GLU A 232 14.18 8.56 -15.36
N MET A 233 14.53 9.71 -15.96
CA MET A 233 13.60 10.68 -16.53
C MET A 233 13.16 10.26 -17.94
N SER A 234 12.52 9.11 -18.06
CA SER A 234 11.75 8.69 -19.24
C SER A 234 10.93 7.47 -18.84
N PRO A 235 9.59 7.52 -18.89
CA PRO A 235 8.77 6.35 -18.63
C PRO A 235 9.00 5.31 -19.73
N HIS A 236 8.60 4.07 -19.47
CA HIS A 236 8.67 3.03 -20.49
C HIS A 236 7.79 3.41 -21.69
N THR A 237 8.25 3.16 -22.93
CA THR A 237 7.59 3.55 -24.19
C THR A 237 6.26 2.83 -24.49
N GLY A 238 5.71 2.11 -23.51
CA GLY A 238 4.42 1.42 -23.56
C GLY A 238 3.48 1.73 -22.38
N GLY A 239 3.90 2.56 -21.41
CA GLY A 239 3.02 3.04 -20.35
C GLY A 239 2.04 4.06 -20.92
N GLU A 240 0.82 3.64 -21.25
CA GLU A 240 -0.20 4.60 -21.70
C GLU A 240 -0.64 5.47 -20.52
N ASN A 241 -0.55 6.80 -20.69
CA ASN A 241 -1.12 7.75 -19.73
C ASN A 241 -2.63 7.50 -19.67
N SER A 242 -3.08 6.86 -18.60
CA SER A 242 -4.34 6.09 -18.63
C SER A 242 -5.59 6.97 -18.50
N GLY A 243 -5.42 8.30 -18.56
CA GLY A 243 -6.47 9.28 -18.31
C GLY A 243 -7.01 9.26 -16.88
N LEU A 244 -6.46 8.41 -15.99
CA LEU A 244 -6.78 8.40 -14.58
C LEU A 244 -6.42 9.75 -13.97
N GLN A 245 -7.26 10.20 -13.05
CA GLN A 245 -7.03 11.38 -12.22
C GLN A 245 -7.03 10.92 -10.76
N PRO A 246 -5.92 10.35 -10.27
CA PRO A 246 -5.79 9.95 -8.87
C PRO A 246 -6.12 11.10 -7.93
N LEU A 247 -6.65 10.77 -6.75
CA LEU A 247 -6.85 11.78 -5.71
C LEU A 247 -5.48 12.25 -5.21
N GLN A 248 -5.31 13.57 -5.13
CA GLN A 248 -4.16 14.18 -4.50
C GLN A 248 -4.24 14.03 -2.98
N LEU A 249 -3.12 14.25 -2.29
CA LEU A 249 -3.00 13.96 -0.86
C LEU A 249 -4.12 14.59 0.00
N PRO A 250 -4.47 15.88 -0.14
CA PRO A 250 -5.57 16.47 0.63
C PRO A 250 -6.93 15.79 0.36
N GLU A 251 -7.23 15.47 -0.90
CA GLU A 251 -8.45 14.80 -1.30
C GLU A 251 -8.49 13.35 -0.81
N LEU A 252 -7.36 12.65 -0.82
CA LEU A 252 -7.24 11.30 -0.27
C LEU A 252 -7.51 11.28 1.24
N LEU A 253 -7.04 12.30 1.96
CA LEU A 253 -7.25 12.45 3.41
C LEU A 253 -8.70 12.84 3.78
N THR A 254 -9.48 13.43 2.85
CA THR A 254 -10.82 13.97 3.14
C THR A 254 -11.97 13.26 2.42
N GLY A 255 -11.71 12.64 1.27
CA GLY A 255 -12.71 12.17 0.32
C GLY A 255 -13.13 10.70 0.45
N GLY A 256 -12.42 9.88 1.23
CA GLY A 256 -12.63 8.43 1.30
C GLY A 256 -13.59 7.92 2.39
N GLY A 257 -14.40 8.78 3.03
CA GLY A 257 -15.12 8.41 4.26
C GLY A 257 -14.20 8.28 5.48
N VAL A 258 -12.93 8.67 5.34
CA VAL A 258 -11.90 8.71 6.37
C VAL A 258 -12.19 9.91 7.29
N GLN A 259 -12.83 9.68 8.44
CA GLN A 259 -13.15 10.74 9.41
C GLN A 259 -12.00 11.03 10.39
N ASN A 260 -10.85 10.38 10.28
CA ASN A 260 -9.78 10.47 11.29
C ASN A 260 -8.40 10.34 10.64
N ALA A 261 -7.88 11.42 10.07
CA ALA A 261 -6.44 11.59 10.02
C ALA A 261 -6.03 12.38 11.27
N SER A 262 -5.76 11.68 12.37
CA SER A 262 -5.51 12.35 13.68
C SER A 262 -4.24 13.21 13.67
N GLN A 263 -3.28 12.87 12.80
CA GLN A 263 -1.96 13.51 12.72
C GLN A 263 -1.76 14.44 11.51
N ILE A 264 -2.61 14.37 10.47
CA ILE A 264 -2.60 15.30 9.33
C ILE A 264 -3.99 15.85 9.11
N THR A 265 -4.16 17.15 9.29
CA THR A 265 -5.41 17.87 9.00
C THR A 265 -5.27 18.65 7.70
N THR A 266 -6.21 18.48 6.79
CA THR A 266 -6.30 19.30 5.57
C THR A 266 -6.93 20.65 5.89
N ASN A 267 -6.32 21.73 5.42
CA ASN A 267 -6.86 23.06 5.53
C ASN A 267 -7.73 23.40 4.30
N PRO A 268 -8.69 24.34 4.42
CA PRO A 268 -9.55 24.76 3.30
C PRO A 268 -8.78 25.39 2.11
N ASP A 269 -7.53 25.77 2.31
CA ASP A 269 -6.64 26.34 1.27
C ASP A 269 -5.86 25.25 0.49
N GLY A 270 -6.14 23.97 0.73
CA GLY A 270 -5.48 22.83 0.07
C GLY A 270 -4.15 22.43 0.71
N THR A 271 -3.65 23.18 1.70
CA THR A 271 -2.47 22.78 2.46
C THR A 271 -2.82 21.71 3.50
N ILE A 272 -1.83 20.94 3.92
CA ILE A 272 -1.94 20.04 5.06
C ILE A 272 -1.21 20.65 6.27
N SER A 273 -1.86 20.63 7.43
CA SER A 273 -1.23 20.91 8.72
C SER A 273 -0.95 19.59 9.42
N LEU A 274 0.24 19.45 9.99
CA LEU A 274 0.56 18.28 10.81
C LEU A 274 0.29 18.60 12.27
N ALA A 275 -0.43 17.70 12.95
CA ALA A 275 -0.84 17.90 14.33
C ALA A 275 0.40 18.12 15.21
N GLY A 276 0.39 19.18 16.01
CA GLY A 276 1.47 19.49 16.96
C GLY A 276 2.73 20.15 16.37
N SER A 277 2.92 20.21 15.05
CA SER A 277 4.10 20.86 14.45
C SER A 277 3.91 22.35 14.16
N GLY A 278 2.66 22.77 13.92
CA GLY A 278 2.35 24.13 13.43
C GLY A 278 2.83 24.40 11.99
N VAL A 279 3.40 23.39 11.31
CA VAL A 279 3.89 23.49 9.93
C VAL A 279 2.76 23.19 8.97
N ARG A 280 2.61 24.06 7.96
CA ARG A 280 1.74 23.83 6.81
C ARG A 280 2.58 23.42 5.61
N ILE A 281 2.20 22.34 4.97
CA ILE A 281 2.80 21.86 3.73
C ILE A 281 1.77 22.02 2.62
N ASN A 282 2.18 22.53 1.47
CA ASN A 282 1.40 22.42 0.25
C ASN A 282 1.90 21.18 -0.51
N PRO A 283 1.23 20.02 -0.40
CA PRO A 283 1.73 18.79 -0.96
C PRO A 283 1.75 18.84 -2.49
N GLN A 284 2.84 18.39 -3.09
CA GLN A 284 3.05 18.29 -4.53
C GLN A 284 3.55 16.88 -4.88
N THR A 285 3.32 16.47 -6.13
CA THR A 285 3.93 15.24 -6.65
C THR A 285 5.46 15.32 -6.52
N GLY A 286 6.09 14.23 -6.07
CA GLY A 286 7.50 14.17 -5.70
C GLY A 286 7.77 14.50 -4.22
N ASP A 287 6.74 14.76 -3.40
CA ASP A 287 6.91 14.98 -1.96
C ASP A 287 6.96 13.67 -1.17
N ALA A 288 8.06 13.48 -0.42
CA ALA A 288 8.16 12.48 0.62
C ALA A 288 8.09 13.15 2.00
N ILE A 289 7.06 12.83 2.78
CA ILE A 289 6.75 13.47 4.06
C ILE A 289 6.76 12.40 5.15
N ALA A 290 7.51 12.60 6.23
CA ALA A 290 7.47 11.70 7.38
C ALA A 290 7.46 12.45 8.71
N THR A 291 6.62 12.00 9.64
CA THR A 291 6.49 12.54 11.01
C THR A 291 6.36 11.49 12.11
N GLY A 292 6.08 10.23 11.72
CA GLY A 292 6.05 9.09 12.62
C GLY A 292 7.41 8.41 12.75
N GLU A 293 7.39 7.09 12.90
CA GLU A 293 8.59 6.28 13.12
C GLU A 293 9.01 5.53 11.85
N LEU A 294 10.29 5.60 11.53
CA LEU A 294 10.97 4.84 10.50
C LEU A 294 12.09 4.07 11.18
N THR A 295 11.99 2.74 11.27
CA THR A 295 12.99 1.93 11.97
C THR A 295 13.41 0.71 11.18
N VAL A 296 14.73 0.49 11.15
CA VAL A 296 15.36 -0.74 10.63
C VAL A 296 16.31 -1.34 11.65
N GLY A 297 16.29 -0.82 12.88
CA GLY A 297 17.23 -1.20 13.91
C GLY A 297 17.18 -2.70 14.20
N SER A 298 18.35 -3.30 14.41
CA SER A 298 18.49 -4.73 14.64
C SER A 298 19.15 -5.02 15.98
N GLN A 299 18.60 -5.99 16.71
CA GLN A 299 19.24 -6.57 17.89
C GLN A 299 19.81 -7.93 17.46
N GLY A 300 21.13 -8.04 17.33
CA GLY A 300 21.80 -9.34 17.23
C GLY A 300 21.77 -10.04 15.87
N VAL A 301 21.68 -9.32 14.74
CA VAL A 301 21.87 -9.91 13.39
C VAL A 301 23.21 -9.43 12.81
N PRO A 302 24.27 -10.26 12.85
CA PRO A 302 25.57 -9.88 12.30
C PRO A 302 25.57 -9.96 10.78
N GLY A 303 26.11 -8.94 10.11
CA GLY A 303 26.53 -9.04 8.70
C GLY A 303 25.69 -8.30 7.66
N GLU A 304 24.56 -7.70 8.04
CA GLU A 304 23.80 -6.83 7.15
C GLU A 304 23.79 -5.38 7.66
N THR A 305 23.97 -4.42 6.75
CA THR A 305 23.87 -2.99 7.06
C THR A 305 22.49 -2.52 6.59
N PRO A 306 21.49 -2.48 7.47
CA PRO A 306 20.13 -2.12 7.07
C PRO A 306 20.10 -0.68 6.56
N THR A 307 19.12 -0.36 5.71
CA THR A 307 19.02 0.98 5.12
C THR A 307 17.64 1.59 5.27
N ILE A 308 17.60 2.90 5.55
CA ILE A 308 16.40 3.73 5.42
C ILE A 308 16.62 4.69 4.27
N GLN A 309 15.72 4.71 3.29
CA GLN A 309 15.72 5.63 2.17
C GLN A 309 14.43 6.44 2.19
N VAL A 310 14.54 7.77 2.29
CA VAL A 310 13.41 8.69 2.09
C VAL A 310 13.75 9.59 0.92
N LEU A 311 13.14 9.28 -0.22
CA LEU A 311 13.50 9.81 -1.53
C LEU A 311 12.37 10.61 -2.13
N GLY A 312 12.69 11.75 -2.76
CA GLY A 312 11.73 12.56 -3.50
C GLY A 312 12.28 13.95 -3.78
N ASN A 313 11.71 14.65 -4.78
CA ASN A 313 12.11 16.02 -5.15
C ASN A 313 12.10 16.98 -3.95
N ARG A 314 11.18 16.74 -3.00
CA ARG A 314 11.17 17.43 -1.72
C ARG A 314 10.95 16.41 -0.62
N VAL A 315 11.85 16.44 0.37
CA VAL A 315 11.76 15.59 1.55
C VAL A 315 11.47 16.45 2.77
N ALA A 316 10.42 16.11 3.51
CA ALA A 316 10.03 16.78 4.74
C ALA A 316 9.97 15.77 5.90
N LEU A 317 11.00 15.79 6.76
CA LEU A 317 11.01 15.06 8.02
C LEU A 317 10.65 16.03 9.16
N LEU A 318 9.44 15.92 9.71
CA LEU A 318 8.94 16.84 10.73
C LEU A 318 8.65 16.09 12.04
N GLY A 319 9.60 16.09 12.97
CA GLY A 319 9.45 15.33 14.22
C GLY A 319 9.46 13.81 14.04
N ALA A 320 9.83 13.32 12.86
CA ALA A 320 10.00 11.89 12.60
C ALA A 320 11.14 11.31 13.44
N ASN A 321 10.92 10.10 13.97
CA ASN A 321 11.99 9.29 14.55
C ASN A 321 12.54 8.36 13.46
N VAL A 322 13.81 8.53 13.12
CA VAL A 322 14.48 7.71 12.09
C VAL A 322 15.60 6.93 12.77
N ASP A 323 15.38 5.63 12.97
CA ASP A 323 16.23 4.76 13.77
C ASP A 323 16.83 3.63 12.94
N ALA A 324 18.14 3.72 12.70
CA ALA A 324 18.95 2.66 12.11
C ALA A 324 19.99 2.12 13.11
N SER A 325 19.72 2.21 14.41
CA SER A 325 20.65 1.73 15.45
C SER A 325 20.71 0.20 15.52
N GLY A 326 21.85 -0.34 15.94
CA GLY A 326 22.01 -1.79 16.11
C GLY A 326 23.14 -2.14 17.07
N THR A 327 23.03 -3.30 17.72
CA THR A 327 24.00 -3.77 18.75
C THR A 327 25.34 -4.18 18.16
N ASP A 328 25.36 -4.65 16.92
CA ASP A 328 26.54 -5.18 16.21
C ASP A 328 26.98 -4.29 15.04
N GLY A 329 26.42 -3.07 14.96
CA GLY A 329 26.61 -2.11 13.87
C GLY A 329 25.29 -1.39 13.56
N GLY A 330 25.37 -0.08 13.26
CA GLY A 330 24.21 0.67 12.77
C GLY A 330 23.98 0.47 11.28
N GLY A 331 22.83 0.95 10.78
CA GLY A 331 22.47 1.02 9.39
C GLY A 331 22.76 2.40 8.76
N ASN A 332 22.42 2.53 7.48
CA ASN A 332 22.55 3.77 6.72
C ASN A 332 21.20 4.47 6.58
N ILE A 333 21.20 5.80 6.63
CA ILE A 333 20.01 6.63 6.38
C ILE A 333 20.33 7.55 5.19
N PHE A 334 19.53 7.45 4.14
CA PHE A 334 19.60 8.27 2.93
C PHE A 334 18.35 9.13 2.81
N LEU A 335 18.54 10.46 2.76
CA LEU A 335 17.47 11.44 2.69
C LEU A 335 17.75 12.40 1.54
N GLY A 336 16.79 12.61 0.64
CA GLY A 336 16.89 13.59 -0.45
C GLY A 336 16.40 13.06 -1.79
N GLY A 337 16.43 13.88 -2.83
CA GLY A 337 16.03 13.45 -4.17
C GLY A 337 16.59 14.36 -5.25
N ASP A 338 17.59 13.82 -5.95
CA ASP A 338 17.92 13.95 -7.37
C ASP A 338 19.18 13.09 -7.62
N PHE A 339 19.58 12.89 -8.89
CA PHE A 339 20.81 12.18 -9.31
C PHE A 339 22.12 12.75 -8.70
N GLN A 340 22.05 13.80 -7.86
CA GLN A 340 23.19 14.41 -7.17
C GLN A 340 23.02 14.65 -5.66
N GLY A 341 21.89 14.25 -5.06
CA GLY A 341 21.61 14.50 -3.63
C GLY A 341 21.06 15.89 -3.34
#